data_AF-J3HYA4-F1
#
_entry.id   AF-J3HYA4-F1
#
_cell.length_a   1.000
_cell.length_b   1.000
_cell.length_c   1.000
_cell.angle_alpha   90.00
_cell.angle_beta   90.00
_cell.angle_gamma   90.00
#
_symmetry.space_group_name_H-M   'P 1'
#
loop_
_entity.id
_entity.type
_entity.pdbx_description
1 polymer ?
#
loop_
_entity_poly.entity_id
_entity_poly.type
_entity_poly.pdbx_seq_one_letter_code
_entity_poly.pdbx_strand_id
1 'polypeptide(L)' 'MSDKVLQSGTHIARYDAQKNPDDTFEAQVFVRLSREPELAETYIPVGIFPTEAEALAGARERAERALKEHEF' A
#
# COMPACT_ATOMS: atom_id res chain seq x y z
N MET A 1 12.34 4.25 9.74
CA MET A 1 12.91 3.60 8.54
C MET A 1 11.74 2.97 7.84
N SER A 2 11.22 3.68 6.86
CA SER A 2 9.89 3.45 6.27
C SER A 2 10.10 3.12 4.80
N ASP A 3 10.60 1.92 4.51
CA ASP A 3 10.88 1.48 3.13
C ASP A 3 9.61 1.14 2.33
N LYS A 4 8.42 1.39 2.91
CA LYS A 4 7.12 1.04 2.33
C LYS A 4 6.29 2.26 1.88
N VAL A 5 6.95 3.31 1.38
CA VAL A 5 6.30 4.51 0.84
C VAL A 5 6.86 4.82 -0.54
N LEU A 6 5.98 5.02 -1.50
CA LEU A 6 6.28 5.48 -2.85
C LEU A 6 5.67 6.88 -3.04
N GLN A 7 6.35 7.74 -3.79
CA GLN A 7 5.87 9.08 -4.08
C GLN A 7 6.06 9.41 -5.57
N SER A 8 5.02 9.96 -6.19
CA SER A 8 5.04 10.49 -7.56
C SER A 8 4.42 11.88 -7.58
N GLY A 9 5.28 12.90 -7.67
CA GLY A 9 4.86 14.30 -7.57
C GLY A 9 4.19 14.59 -6.23
N THR A 10 2.90 14.96 -6.27
CA THR A 10 2.08 15.23 -5.08
C THR A 10 1.35 13.99 -4.56
N HIS A 11 1.54 12.81 -5.14
CA HIS A 11 0.84 11.59 -4.75
C HIS A 11 1.75 10.71 -3.92
N ILE A 12 1.22 10.19 -2.82
CA ILE A 12 1.90 9.30 -1.89
C ILE A 12 1.12 8.00 -1.86
N ALA A 13 1.82 6.88 -2.04
CA ALA A 13 1.27 5.54 -1.85
C ALA A 13 2.13 4.80 -0.82
N ARG A 14 1.56 4.58 0.37
CA ARG A 14 2.13 3.71 1.38
C ARG A 14 1.60 2.29 1.15
N TYR A 15 2.44 1.29 1.35
CA TYR A 15 2.04 -0.10 1.25
C TYR A 15 2.46 -0.86 2.51
N ASP A 16 1.77 -1.95 2.83
CA ASP A 16 2.11 -2.78 3.97
C ASP A 16 1.66 -4.23 3.78
N ALA A 17 2.17 -5.10 4.63
CA ALA A 17 1.70 -6.47 4.80
C ALA A 17 1.33 -6.69 6.27
N GLN A 18 0.04 -6.87 6.54
CA GLN A 18 -0.47 -7.13 7.87
C GLN A 18 -0.65 -8.63 8.08
N LYS A 19 -0.05 -9.18 9.14
CA LYS A 19 -0.24 -10.58 9.51
C LYS A 19 -1.65 -10.81 10.07
N ASN A 20 -2.33 -11.82 9.55
CA ASN A 20 -3.65 -12.29 9.98
C ASN A 20 -3.56 -13.39 11.05
N PRO A 21 -4.64 -13.68 11.79
CA PRO A 21 -4.67 -14.74 12.81
C PRO A 21 -4.45 -16.16 12.28
N ASP A 22 -4.66 -16.40 10.98
CA ASP A 22 -4.51 -17.69 10.29
C ASP A 22 -3.12 -17.86 9.65
N ASP A 23 -2.12 -17.09 10.10
CA ASP A 23 -0.77 -17.04 9.56
C ASP A 23 -0.67 -16.59 8.09
N THR A 24 -1.74 -16.05 7.50
CA THR A 24 -1.70 -15.35 6.20
C THR A 24 -1.32 -13.88 6.37
N PHE A 25 -1.08 -13.19 5.25
CA PHE A 25 -0.70 -11.78 5.22
C PHE A 25 -1.62 -11.00 4.28
N GLU A 26 -2.30 -9.98 4.81
CA GLU A 26 -3.07 -9.02 4.01
C GLU A 26 -2.13 -7.96 3.42
N ALA A 27 -2.11 -7.86 2.10
CA ALA A 27 -1.43 -6.81 1.37
C ALA A 27 -2.32 -5.56 1.31
N GLN A 28 -1.77 -4.46 1.83
CA GLN A 28 -2.50 -3.22 2.04
C GLN A 28 -1.83 -2.08 1.29
N VAL A 29 -2.62 -1.21 0.66
CA VAL A 29 -2.14 0.03 0.05
C VAL A 29 -2.98 1.20 0.56
N PHE A 30 -2.32 2.31 0.80
CA PHE A 30 -2.89 3.54 1.34
C PHE A 30 -2.40 4.71 0.47
N VAL A 31 -3.32 5.43 -0.14
CA VAL A 31 -2.99 6.53 -1.05
C VAL A 31 -3.52 7.86 -0.56
N ARG A 32 -2.77 8.94 -0.78
CA ARG A 32 -3.18 10.31 -0.47
C ARG A 32 -2.40 11.33 -1.28
N LEU A 33 -2.83 12.58 -1.24
CA LEU A 33 -2.00 13.70 -1.65
C LEU A 33 -1.01 14.09 -0.54
N SER A 34 0.14 14.63 -0.94
CA SER A 34 1.19 15.08 -0.01
C SER A 34 0.74 16.23 0.90
N ARG A 35 -0.26 17.01 0.47
CA ARG A 35 -0.90 18.07 1.27
C ARG A 35 -1.90 17.53 2.30
N GLU A 36 -2.33 16.28 2.16
CA GLU A 36 -3.34 15.67 3.01
C GLU A 36 -2.68 14.97 4.21
N PRO A 37 -3.33 14.99 5.39
CA PRO A 37 -2.84 14.26 6.55
C PRO A 37 -2.93 12.74 6.31
N GLU A 38 -2.13 11.96 7.05
CA GLU A 38 -2.14 10.48 6.95
C GLU A 38 -3.51 9.87 7.27
N LEU A 39 -4.33 10.52 8.11
CA LEU A 39 -5.69 10.08 8.41
C LEU A 39 -6.63 10.12 7.18
N ALA A 40 -6.27 10.90 6.16
CA ALA A 40 -7.05 11.01 4.93
C ALA A 40 -6.64 9.98 3.86
N GLU A 41 -5.82 8.99 4.21
CA GLU A 41 -5.43 7.93 3.28
C GLU A 41 -6.64 7.09 2.83
N THR A 42 -6.80 6.94 1.51
CA THR A 42 -7.73 5.98 0.91
C THR A 42 -7.10 4.58 0.98
N TYR A 43 -7.78 3.66 1.65
CA TYR A 43 -7.38 2.25 1.71
C TYR A 43 -7.76 1.50 0.43
N ILE A 44 -6.81 0.74 -0.10
CA ILE A 44 -6.95 -0.12 -1.27
C ILE A 44 -6.54 -1.55 -0.88
N PRO A 45 -7.49 -2.50 -0.77
CA PRO A 45 -7.15 -3.89 -0.54
C PRO A 45 -6.50 -4.50 -1.79
N VAL A 46 -5.42 -5.26 -1.59
CA VAL A 46 -4.71 -5.92 -2.70
C VAL A 46 -5.01 -7.40 -2.74
N GLY A 47 -5.05 -8.04 -1.58
CA GLY A 47 -5.32 -9.47 -1.43
C GLY A 47 -4.70 -10.05 -0.16
N ILE A 48 -4.89 -11.36 0.01
CA ILE A 48 -4.32 -12.14 1.10
C ILE A 48 -3.32 -13.14 0.51
N PHE A 49 -2.14 -13.23 1.11
CA PHE A 49 -1.03 -14.04 0.62
C PHE A 49 -0.52 -14.99 1.72
N PRO A 50 0.03 -16.16 1.34
CA PRO A 50 0.60 -17.11 2.30
C PRO A 50 1.85 -16.58 3.03
N THR A 51 2.58 -15.63 2.44
CA THR A 51 3.83 -15.11 3.02
C THR A 51 3.88 -13.58 3.02
N GLU A 52 4.62 -13.02 3.98
CA GLU A 52 4.83 -11.56 4.08
C GLU A 52 5.51 -11.01 2.82
N ALA A 53 6.48 -11.75 2.27
CA ALA A 53 7.22 -11.32 1.09
C ALA A 53 6.32 -11.21 -0.15
N GLU A 54 5.41 -12.18 -0.35
CA GLU A 54 4.43 -12.13 -1.45
C GLU A 54 3.42 -11.01 -1.25
N ALA A 55 2.93 -10.80 -0.01
CA ALA A 55 2.04 -9.69 0.31
C ALA A 55 2.70 -8.34 0.03
N LEU A 56 3.96 -8.15 0.45
CA LEU A 56 4.70 -6.91 0.21
C LEU A 56 4.97 -6.68 -1.28
N ALA A 57 5.32 -7.73 -2.02
CA ALA A 57 5.52 -7.62 -3.46
C ALA A 57 4.24 -7.19 -4.18
N GLY A 58 3.10 -7.82 -3.85
CA GLY A 58 1.79 -7.46 -4.39
C GLY A 58 1.36 -6.05 -3.99
N ALA A 59 1.54 -5.67 -2.72
CA ALA A 59 1.22 -4.34 -2.22
C ALA A 59 2.06 -3.25 -2.93
N ARG A 60 3.35 -3.52 -3.15
CA ARG A 60 4.23 -2.61 -3.89
C ARG A 60 3.78 -2.43 -5.35
N GLU A 61 3.52 -3.52 -6.08
CA GLU A 61 3.05 -3.44 -7.47
C GLU A 61 1.73 -2.65 -7.57
N ARG A 62 0.81 -2.88 -6.64
CA ARG A 62 -0.46 -2.16 -6.58
C ARG A 62 -0.28 -0.67 -6.26
N ALA A 63 0.64 -0.33 -5.36
CA ALA A 63 0.98 1.05 -5.03
C ALA A 63 1.62 1.78 -6.22
N GLU A 64 2.52 1.13 -6.96
CA GLU A 64 3.09 1.65 -8.21
C GLU A 64 1.98 1.92 -9.26
N ARG A 65 1.02 0.99 -9.40
CA ARG A 65 -0.14 1.18 -10.28
C ARG A 65 -1.02 2.35 -9.82
N ALA A 66 -1.33 2.46 -8.52
CA ALA A 66 -2.15 3.55 -7.99
C ALA A 66 -1.54 4.93 -8.27
N LEU A 67 -0.21 5.04 -8.13
CA LEU A 67 0.51 6.27 -8.47
C LEU A 67 0.48 6.60 -9.96
N LYS A 68 0.53 5.59 -10.83
CA LYS A 68 0.51 5.75 -12.29
C LYS A 68 -0.88 6.11 -12.81
N GLU A 69 -1.92 5.49 -12.24
CA GLU A 69 -3.31 5.66 -12.65
C GLU A 69 -4.02 6.82 -11.94
N HIS A 70 -3.35 7.43 -10.96
CA HIS A 70 -3.92 8.51 -10.15
C HIS A 70 -5.23 8.08 -9.47
N GLU A 71 -5.25 6.87 -8.91
CA GLU A 71 -6.39 6.35 -8.14
C GLU A 71 -6.41 6.98 -6.74
N PHE A 72 -7.48 7.73 -6.42
CA PHE A 72 -7.74 8.34 -5.09
C PHE A 72 -9.22 8.27 -4.75
#